data_AF-A0A368VYN0-F1
#
_entry.id   AF-A0A368VYN0-F1
#
_cell.length_a   1.000
_cell.length_b   1.000
_cell.length_c   1.000
_cell.angle_alpha   90.00
_cell.angle_beta   90.00
_cell.angle_gamma   90.00
#
_symmetry.space_group_name_H-M   'P 1'
#
loop_
_entity.id
_entity.type
_entity.pdbx_description
1 polymer ?
#
loop_
_entity_poly.entity_id
_entity_poly.type
_entity_poly.pdbx_seq_one_letter_code
_entity_poly.pdbx_strand_id
1 'polypeptide(L)' 'MGLRFRKPLRLGPVTLHVTQRGLSSWSIKLGPWSWNSRHRRQRVNLPGPWHWTGRRSRKDNRGS' A
#
# COMPACT_ATOMS: atom_id res chain seq x y z
N MET A 1 14.51 14.74 -21.42
CA MET A 1 14.34 14.14 -20.08
C MET A 1 13.16 14.81 -19.38
N GLY A 2 12.03 14.12 -19.18
CA GLY A 2 10.83 14.74 -18.60
C GLY A 2 10.88 14.78 -17.09
N LEU A 3 10.85 15.98 -16.49
CA LEU A 3 10.69 16.19 -15.05
C LEU A 3 9.33 15.65 -14.59
N ARG A 4 9.34 14.47 -13.95
CA ARG A 4 8.17 13.90 -13.31
C ARG A 4 7.98 14.55 -11.95
N PHE A 5 7.10 15.55 -11.88
CA PHE A 5 6.68 16.11 -10.61
C PHE A 5 5.92 15.06 -9.79
N ARG A 6 6.55 14.60 -8.71
CA ARG A 6 5.96 13.75 -7.68
C ARG A 6 5.97 14.52 -6.38
N LYS A 7 4.79 14.84 -5.84
CA LYS A 7 4.65 15.38 -4.49
C LYS A 7 4.13 14.27 -3.56
N PRO A 8 4.95 13.77 -2.63
CA PRO A 8 4.45 12.93 -1.55
C PRO A 8 3.80 13.81 -0.49
N LEU A 9 2.51 13.59 -0.21
CA LEU A 9 1.80 14.22 0.89
C LEU A 9 1.71 13.21 2.05
N ARG A 10 2.31 13.54 3.18
CA ARG A 10 2.32 12.70 4.38
C ARG A 10 1.36 13.31 5.40
N LEU A 11 0.23 12.66 5.61
CA LEU A 11 -0.79 13.02 6.60
C LEU A 11 -0.78 11.93 7.67
N GLY A 12 0.19 12.06 8.59
CA GLY A 12 0.43 11.11 9.68
C GLY A 12 0.62 9.67 9.19
N PRO A 13 -0.28 8.73 9.56
CA PRO A 13 -0.21 7.33 9.13
C PRO A 13 -0.45 7.15 7.63
N VAL A 14 -0.98 8.17 6.93
CA VAL A 14 -1.31 8.11 5.51
C VAL A 14 -0.26 8.82 4.67
N THR A 15 0.19 8.19 3.60
CA THR A 15 1.07 8.77 2.58
C THR A 15 0.38 8.69 1.22
N LEU A 16 0.14 9.84 0.61
CA LEU A 16 -0.45 9.99 -0.72
C LEU A 16 0.65 10.40 -1.70
N HIS A 17 0.71 9.76 -2.86
CA HIS A 17 1.59 10.14 -3.96
C HIS A 17 0.75 10.75 -5.08
N VAL A 18 0.92 12.05 -5.28
CA VAL A 18 0.26 12.79 -6.37
C VAL A 18 1.29 13.08 -7.45
N THR A 19 0.95 12.75 -8.70
CA THR A 19 1.76 13.06 -9.89
C THR A 19 0.97 13.93 -10.86
N GLN A 20 1.58 14.36 -11.95
CA GLN A 20 0.95 15.20 -12.99
C GLN A 20 -0.33 14.59 -13.61
N ARG A 21 -0.53 13.27 -13.52
CA ARG A 21 -1.75 12.58 -13.98
C ARG A 21 -2.81 12.36 -12.89
N GLY A 22 -2.57 12.84 -11.66
CA GLY A 22 -3.47 12.71 -10.51
C GLY A 22 -2.94 11.81 -9.38
N LEU A 23 -3.84 11.41 -8.48
CA LEU A 23 -3.57 10.50 -7.35
C LEU A 23 -3.12 9.13 -7.87
N SER A 24 -1.81 8.87 -7.80
CA SER A 24 -1.22 7.69 -8.43
C SER A 24 -1.11 6.51 -7.49
N SER A 25 -0.95 6.76 -6.19
CA SER A 25 -0.82 5.72 -5.16
C SER A 25 -1.01 6.32 -3.78
N TRP A 26 -1.53 5.54 -2.86
CA TRP A 26 -1.55 5.92 -1.45
C TRP A 26 -1.33 4.73 -0.54
N SER A 27 -0.84 4.97 0.65
CA SER A 27 -0.59 3.96 1.67
C SER A 27 -1.00 4.48 3.04
N ILE A 28 -1.61 3.62 3.84
CA ILE A 28 -2.02 3.89 5.21
C ILE A 28 -1.22 2.95 6.12
N LYS A 29 -0.64 3.44 7.21
CA LYS A 29 0.10 2.68 8.21
C LYS A 29 -0.43 3.04 9.59
N LEU A 30 -1.27 2.20 10.15
CA LEU A 30 -1.88 2.35 11.46
C LEU A 30 -1.37 1.24 12.38
N GLY A 31 -0.30 1.54 13.13
CA GLY A 31 0.34 0.58 14.04
C GLY A 31 0.74 -0.72 13.33
N PRO A 32 0.26 -1.89 13.76
CA PRO A 32 0.53 -3.16 13.10
C PRO A 32 -0.15 -3.32 11.73
N TRP A 33 -1.13 -2.48 11.41
CA TRP A 33 -1.88 -2.54 10.17
C TRP A 33 -1.28 -1.60 9.12
N SER A 34 -1.12 -2.09 7.90
CA SER A 34 -0.76 -1.28 6.74
C SER A 34 -1.58 -1.65 5.52
N TRP A 35 -1.99 -0.63 4.77
CA TRP A 35 -2.70 -0.73 3.51
C TRP A 35 -1.91 -0.02 2.43
N ASN A 36 -1.66 -0.66 1.29
CA ASN A 36 -1.08 0.00 0.12
C ASN A 36 -2.03 -0.14 -1.08
N SER A 37 -2.53 0.98 -1.57
CA SER A 37 -3.43 1.04 -2.72
C SER A 37 -2.75 0.64 -4.03
N ARG A 38 -1.44 0.94 -4.19
CA ARG A 38 -0.66 0.58 -5.40
C ARG A 38 -0.66 -0.91 -5.66
N HIS A 39 -0.54 -1.70 -4.58
CA HIS A 39 -0.52 -3.16 -4.65
C HIS A 39 -1.83 -3.81 -4.17
N ARG A 40 -2.85 -2.98 -3.83
CA ARG A 40 -4.09 -3.40 -3.15
C ARG A 40 -3.82 -4.46 -2.06
N ARG A 41 -2.76 -4.23 -1.27
CA ARG A 41 -2.24 -5.18 -0.28
C ARG A 41 -2.46 -4.64 1.11
N GLN A 42 -3.06 -5.48 1.95
CA GLN A 42 -3.23 -5.27 3.37
C GLN A 42 -2.27 -6.18 4.13
N ARG A 43 -1.66 -5.66 5.18
CA ARG A 43 -0.90 -6.44 6.15
C ARG A 43 -1.32 -6.01 7.53
N VAL A 44 -1.66 -6.97 8.38
CA VAL A 44 -1.96 -6.76 9.80
C VAL A 44 -0.99 -7.63 10.58
N ASN A 45 -0.11 -7.01 11.37
CA ASN A 45 0.75 -7.73 12.31
C ASN A 45 -0.07 -7.94 13.60
N LEU A 46 -0.57 -9.14 13.82
CA LEU A 46 -1.24 -9.40 15.09
C LEU A 46 -0.17 -9.52 16.19
N PRO A 47 -0.46 -9.11 17.44
CA PRO A 47 0.48 -9.32 18.53
C PRO A 47 0.79 -10.82 18.69
N GLY A 48 2.07 -11.18 18.62
CA GLY A 48 2.54 -12.57 18.58
C GLY A 48 3.18 -12.97 17.23
N PRO A 49 3.41 -14.26 16.96
CA PRO A 49 4.02 -14.73 15.69
C PRO A 49 3.06 -14.64 14.48
N TRP A 50 1.85 -14.13 14.69
CA TRP A 50 0.78 -14.16 13.70
C TRP A 50 0.80 -12.90 12.83
N HIS A 51 0.95 -13.10 11.53
CA HIS A 51 0.90 -12.02 10.55
C HIS A 51 -0.17 -12.34 9.51
N TRP A 52 -1.15 -11.46 9.36
CA TRP A 52 -2.18 -11.62 8.35
C TRP A 52 -1.86 -10.74 7.14
N THR A 53 -1.64 -11.37 5.99
CA THR A 53 -1.49 -10.65 4.71
C THR A 53 -2.70 -10.90 3.84
N GLY A 54 -3.62 -9.93 3.77
CA GLY A 54 -4.69 -9.90 2.77
C GLY A 54 -4.16 -9.32 1.45
N ARG A 55 -3.88 -10.16 0.46
CA ARG A 55 -3.85 -9.70 -0.94
C ARG A 55 -5.25 -9.93 -1.50
N ARG A 56 -5.84 -8.95 -2.20
CA ARG A 56 -6.84 -9.30 -3.23
C ARG A 56 -6.09 -10.07 -4.31
N SER A 57 -5.95 -11.37 -4.09
CA SER A 57 -5.40 -12.31 -5.05
C SER A 57 -6.32 -12.27 -6.25
N ARG A 58 -5.84 -11.64 -7.33
CA ARG A 58 -6.21 -12.10 -8.66
C ARG A 58 -5.68 -13.53 -8.72
N LYS A 59 -6.55 -14.48 -8.36
CA LYS A 59 -6.48 -15.93 -8.57
C LYS A 59 -5.14 -16.36 -9.20
N ASP A 60 -4.09 -16.53 -8.39
CA ASP A 60 -2.91 -17.27 -8.84
C ASP A 60 -3.08 -18.70 -8.35
N ASN A 61 -3.53 -19.52 -9.27
CA ASN A 61 -3.54 -20.96 -9.19
C ASN A 61 -2.08 -21.43 -9.31
N ARG A 62 -1.41 -21.70 -8.20
CA ARG A 62 -0.24 -22.57 -8.21
C ARG A 62 -0.37 -23.55 -7.07
N GLY A 63 -0.73 -24.77 -7.44
CA GLY A 63 -0.49 -25.93 -6.61
C GLY A 63 1.00 -26.12 -6.38
N SER A 64 1.32 -26.63 -5.20
CA SER A 64 2.28 -27.70 -4.93
C SER A 64 2.03 -28.13 -3.49
#